data_AF-A0AB74M6R2-F1
#
_entry.id   AF-A0AB74M6R2-F1
#
_cell.length_a   1.000
_cell.length_b   1.000
_cell.length_c   1.000
_cell.angle_alpha   90.00
_cell.angle_beta   90.00
_cell.angle_gamma   90.00
#
_symmetry.space_group_name_H-M   'P 1'
#
loop_
_entity.id
_entity.type
_entity.pdbx_description
1 polymer ?
#
loop_
_entity_poly.entity_id
_entity_poly.type
_entity_poly.pdbx_seq_one_letter_code
_entity_poly.pdbx_strand_id
1 'polypeptide(L)'
;MAAALHNADNGIEDVLLGIAKDVDGAAPTGDTSHQDLLDQMRAQIPGLRPAVLDDELYVSLMELKGFRHRVRHNHGFDHDAGRTEQNRALMQATFPKLVEAVRTLENRPTGSGADDPAERP
;
A
#
# COMPACT_ATOMS: atom_id res chain seq x y z
N MET A 1 12.64 18.84 -2.50
CA MET A 1 11.21 18.41 -2.45
C MET A 1 10.98 17.09 -3.17
N ALA A 2 11.46 16.89 -4.40
CA ALA A 2 11.34 15.60 -5.11
C ALA A 2 11.89 14.39 -4.32
N ALA A 3 13.03 14.55 -3.63
CA ALA A 3 13.60 13.50 -2.77
C ALA A 3 12.72 13.14 -1.56
N ALA A 4 11.97 14.09 -1.01
CA ALA A 4 11.08 13.84 0.13
C ALA A 4 9.87 13.00 -0.30
N LEU A 5 9.28 13.31 -1.46
CA LEU A 5 8.20 12.50 -2.05
C LEU A 5 8.68 11.09 -2.39
N HIS A 6 9.86 10.97 -3.02
CA HIS A 6 10.48 9.67 -3.30
C HIS A 6 10.73 8.83 -2.04
N ASN A 7 11.22 9.44 -0.97
CA ASN A 7 11.42 8.72 0.30
C ASN A 7 10.08 8.31 0.92
N ALA A 8 9.05 9.12 0.74
CA ALA A 8 7.74 8.86 1.29
C ALA A 8 7.03 7.70 0.58
N ASP A 9 6.99 7.65 -0.76
CA ASP A 9 6.40 6.46 -1.42
C ASP A 9 7.26 5.20 -1.25
N ASN A 10 8.58 5.31 -1.02
CA ASN A 10 9.40 4.15 -0.66
C ASN A 10 8.98 3.60 0.71
N GLY A 11 8.81 4.48 1.69
CA GLY A 11 8.35 4.07 3.02
C GLY A 11 6.95 3.45 3.00
N ILE A 12 6.02 3.99 2.19
CA ILE A 12 4.70 3.39 2.00
C ILE A 12 4.85 1.99 1.42
N GLU A 13 5.64 1.85 0.37
CA GLU A 13 5.82 0.58 -0.31
C GLU A 13 6.48 -0.47 0.59
N ASP A 14 7.48 -0.08 1.37
CA ASP A 14 8.14 -0.96 2.35
C ASP A 14 7.15 -1.48 3.39
N VAL A 15 6.23 -0.64 3.88
CA VAL A 15 5.17 -1.05 4.82
C VAL A 15 4.22 -2.06 4.17
N LEU A 16 3.73 -1.78 2.96
CA LEU A 16 2.85 -2.69 2.23
C LEU A 16 3.54 -4.02 1.92
N LEU A 17 4.83 -3.98 1.57
CA LEU A 17 5.64 -5.16 1.32
C LEU A 17 5.86 -5.98 2.59
N GLY A 18 6.02 -5.32 3.75
CA GLY A 18 6.05 -5.97 5.05
C GLY A 18 4.74 -6.72 5.33
N ILE A 19 3.59 -6.09 5.10
CA ILE A 19 2.28 -6.75 5.25
C ILE A 19 2.18 -7.96 4.30
N ALA A 20 2.54 -7.81 3.03
CA ALA A 20 2.49 -8.90 2.07
C ALA A 20 3.35 -10.10 2.51
N LYS A 21 4.56 -9.85 3.03
CA LYS A 21 5.46 -10.92 3.48
C LYS A 21 5.01 -11.56 4.79
N ASP A 22 4.68 -10.73 5.78
CA ASP A 22 4.51 -11.18 7.16
C ASP A 22 3.08 -11.65 7.44
N VAL A 23 2.09 -11.07 6.75
CA VAL A 23 0.66 -11.43 6.88
C VAL A 23 0.24 -12.38 5.76
N ASP A 24 0.48 -12.03 4.50
CA ASP A 24 0.02 -12.86 3.36
C ASP A 24 0.96 -14.03 3.05
N GLY A 25 2.18 -14.02 3.59
CA GLY A 25 3.20 -15.03 3.35
C GLY A 25 3.88 -14.96 1.98
N ALA A 26 3.51 -13.98 1.14
CA ALA A 26 4.05 -13.82 -0.20
C ALA A 26 3.98 -12.36 -0.66
N ALA A 27 5.07 -11.91 -1.29
CA ALA A 27 5.14 -10.61 -1.95
C ALA A 27 5.25 -10.77 -3.47
N PRO A 28 4.67 -9.86 -4.26
CA PRO A 28 4.81 -9.87 -5.71
C PRO A 28 6.25 -9.63 -6.15
N THR A 29 6.60 -10.18 -7.31
CA THR A 29 7.94 -10.06 -7.91
C THR A 29 7.83 -9.82 -9.41
N GLY A 30 8.91 -9.34 -10.04
CA GLY A 30 8.94 -9.04 -11.47
C GLY A 30 8.58 -7.59 -11.79
N ASP A 31 8.43 -7.28 -13.07
CA ASP A 31 8.33 -5.90 -13.57
C ASP A 31 7.05 -5.17 -13.13
N THR A 32 6.01 -5.92 -12.77
CA THR A 32 4.72 -5.41 -12.29
C THR A 32 4.58 -5.41 -10.78
N SER A 33 5.64 -5.80 -10.04
CA SER A 33 5.56 -6.05 -8.58
C SER A 33 4.93 -4.91 -7.78
N HIS A 34 5.24 -3.66 -8.15
CA HIS A 34 4.67 -2.47 -7.51
C HIS A 34 3.16 -2.36 -7.71
N GLN A 35 2.66 -2.68 -8.90
CA GLN A 35 1.23 -2.67 -9.21
C GLN A 35 0.52 -3.81 -8.49
N ASP A 36 1.10 -5.00 -8.62
CA ASP A 36 0.58 -6.22 -8.03
C ASP A 36 0.50 -6.10 -6.50
N LEU A 37 1.43 -5.36 -5.87
CA LEU A 37 1.40 -5.08 -4.43
C LEU A 37 0.19 -4.24 -4.04
N LEU A 38 -0.14 -3.19 -4.81
CA LEU A 38 -1.33 -2.37 -4.56
C LEU A 38 -2.61 -3.19 -4.74
N ASP A 39 -2.66 -4.03 -5.78
CA ASP A 39 -3.79 -4.91 -6.05
C ASP A 39 -3.98 -5.94 -4.91
N GLN A 40 -2.88 -6.54 -4.45
CA GLN A 40 -2.88 -7.45 -3.30
C GLN A 40 -3.39 -6.76 -2.04
N MET A 41 -2.93 -5.55 -1.74
CA MET A 41 -3.34 -4.81 -0.53
C MET A 41 -4.79 -4.29 -0.59
N ARG A 42 -5.34 -4.08 -1.79
CA ARG A 42 -6.77 -3.78 -2.00
C ARG A 42 -7.66 -5.01 -1.86
N ALA A 43 -7.15 -6.19 -2.17
CA ALA A 43 -7.90 -7.42 -1.99
C ALA A 43 -8.10 -7.74 -0.51
N GLN A 44 -9.33 -8.12 -0.15
CA GLN A 44 -9.60 -8.82 1.10
C GLN A 44 -9.23 -10.30 0.95
N ILE A 45 -8.58 -10.85 1.97
CA ILE A 45 -8.27 -12.28 2.13
C ILE A 45 -9.07 -12.81 3.32
N PRO A 46 -10.23 -13.47 3.09
CA PRO A 46 -11.08 -13.99 4.16
C PRO A 46 -10.32 -14.87 5.15
N GLY A 47 -10.54 -14.64 6.44
CA GLY A 47 -9.86 -15.35 7.53
C GLY A 47 -8.43 -14.89 7.83
N LEU A 48 -7.85 -14.00 7.00
CA LEU A 48 -6.48 -13.50 7.19
C LEU A 48 -6.46 -11.98 7.37
N ARG A 49 -6.94 -11.22 6.37
CA ARG A 49 -7.09 -9.76 6.46
C ARG A 49 -8.19 -9.20 5.54
N PRO A 50 -8.93 -8.15 5.95
CA PRO A 50 -9.64 -7.27 5.04
C PRO A 50 -8.66 -6.54 4.12
N ALA A 51 -9.25 -5.81 3.16
CA ALA A 51 -8.54 -4.85 2.36
C ALA A 51 -7.80 -3.84 3.27
N VAL A 52 -6.51 -3.66 3.02
CA VAL A 52 -5.70 -2.62 3.66
C VAL A 52 -5.90 -1.30 2.93
N LEU A 53 -6.04 -1.36 1.61
CA LEU A 53 -6.35 -0.20 0.78
C LEU A 53 -7.84 -0.25 0.42
N ASP A 54 -8.58 0.78 0.83
CA ASP A 54 -9.88 1.06 0.20
C ASP A 54 -9.68 1.64 -1.21
N ASP A 55 -10.77 1.82 -1.94
CA ASP A 55 -10.73 2.29 -3.32
C ASP A 55 -10.11 3.68 -3.46
N GLU A 56 -10.35 4.58 -2.50
CA GLU A 56 -9.80 5.94 -2.53
C GLU A 56 -8.29 5.94 -2.29
N LEU A 57 -7.85 5.14 -1.31
CA LEU A 57 -6.44 4.99 -0.96
C LEU A 57 -5.67 4.32 -2.08
N TYR A 58 -6.25 3.28 -2.69
CA TYR A 58 -5.68 2.60 -3.85
C TYR A 58 -5.45 3.56 -5.02
N VAL A 59 -6.46 4.37 -5.40
CA VAL A 59 -6.34 5.35 -6.49
C VAL A 59 -5.27 6.39 -6.16
N SER A 60 -5.23 6.88 -4.92
CA SER A 60 -4.23 7.87 -4.50
C SER A 60 -2.80 7.34 -4.62
N LEU A 61 -2.55 6.10 -4.18
CA LEU A 61 -1.23 5.46 -4.27
C LEU A 61 -0.83 5.15 -5.72
N MET A 62 -1.79 4.78 -6.55
CA MET A 62 -1.61 4.61 -7.99
C MET A 62 -1.13 5.89 -8.68
N GLU A 63 -1.75 7.02 -8.36
CA GLU A 63 -1.38 8.33 -8.93
C GLU A 63 0.02 8.77 -8.49
N LEU A 64 0.36 8.60 -7.20
CA LEU A 64 1.68 8.88 -6.65
C LEU A 64 2.78 8.04 -7.34
N LYS A 65 2.55 6.73 -7.50
CA LYS A 65 3.45 5.83 -8.26
C LYS A 65 3.64 6.28 -9.70
N GLY A 66 2.55 6.60 -10.39
CA GLY A 66 2.56 7.03 -11.78
C GLY A 66 3.38 8.30 -11.99
N PHE A 67 3.38 9.22 -11.02
CA PHE A 67 4.24 10.41 -11.06
C PHE A 67 5.72 10.07 -10.89
N ARG A 68 6.07 9.24 -9.90
CA ARG A 68 7.46 8.81 -9.67
C ARG A 68 8.07 8.18 -10.92
N HIS A 69 7.35 7.29 -11.58
CA HIS A 69 7.83 6.64 -12.81
C HIS A 69 8.09 7.67 -13.91
N ARG A 70 7.19 8.65 -14.08
CA ARG A 70 7.33 9.75 -15.06
C ARG A 70 8.54 10.65 -14.75
N VAL A 71 8.75 11.01 -13.49
CA VAL A 71 9.91 11.83 -13.07
C VAL A 71 11.24 11.09 -13.26
N ARG A 72 11.27 9.77 -13.02
CA ARG A 72 12.50 8.97 -13.09
C ARG A 72 12.91 8.59 -14.51
N HIS A 73 11.95 8.41 -15.43
CA HIS A 73 12.23 7.96 -16.80
C HIS A 73 12.21 9.06 -17.87
N ASN A 74 11.74 10.26 -17.54
CA ASN A 74 11.65 11.33 -18.53
C ASN A 74 12.58 12.49 -18.16
N HIS A 75 13.84 12.39 -18.60
CA HIS A 75 14.89 13.42 -18.45
C HIS A 75 14.57 14.77 -19.13
N GLY A 76 13.39 14.91 -19.77
CA GLY A 76 12.96 16.10 -20.48
C GLY A 76 11.75 16.82 -19.86
N PHE A 77 11.32 16.48 -18.64
CA PHE A 77 10.26 17.26 -17.99
C PHE A 77 10.86 18.50 -17.34
N ASP A 78 10.69 19.60 -18.06
CA ASP A 78 10.59 20.94 -17.50
C ASP A 78 9.76 20.86 -16.20
N HIS A 79 10.29 21.41 -15.11
CA HIS A 79 9.80 21.23 -13.76
C HIS A 79 8.31 21.63 -13.64
N ASP A 80 7.39 20.68 -13.77
CA ASP A 80 5.95 20.91 -13.58
C ASP A 80 5.67 21.09 -12.07
N ALA A 81 5.88 22.33 -11.61
CA ALA A 81 5.68 22.73 -10.24
C ALA A 81 4.23 22.50 -9.78
N GLY A 82 3.26 22.64 -10.69
CA GLY A 82 1.86 22.37 -10.42
C GLY A 82 1.61 20.90 -10.08
N ARG A 83 2.18 19.98 -10.86
CA ARG A 83 2.08 18.55 -10.58
C ARG A 83 2.82 18.14 -9.31
N THR A 84 3.98 18.75 -9.05
CA THR A 84 4.74 18.50 -7.81
C THR A 84 3.93 18.90 -6.57
N GLU A 85 3.28 20.05 -6.61
CA GLU A 85 2.42 20.52 -5.52
C GLU A 85 1.16 19.67 -5.36
N GLN A 86 0.54 19.24 -6.46
CA GLN A 86 -0.59 18.31 -6.44
C GLN A 86 -0.23 16.99 -5.75
N ASN A 87 0.93 16.41 -6.05
CA ASN A 87 1.39 15.19 -5.39
C ASN A 87 1.76 15.40 -3.93
N ARG A 88 2.28 16.58 -3.57
CA ARG A 88 2.52 16.93 -2.16
C ARG A 88 1.21 16.95 -1.38
N ALA A 89 0.19 17.62 -1.91
CA ALA A 89 -1.14 17.66 -1.30
C ALA A 89 -1.76 16.25 -1.22
N LEU A 90 -1.64 15.45 -2.28
CA LEU A 90 -2.11 14.07 -2.29
C LEU A 90 -1.42 13.24 -1.20
N MET A 91 -0.09 13.27 -1.13
CA MET A 91 0.69 12.57 -0.10
C MET A 91 0.27 12.99 1.33
N GLN A 92 0.07 14.29 1.56
CA GLN A 92 -0.38 14.81 2.85
C GLN A 92 -1.77 14.29 3.23
N ALA A 93 -2.66 14.10 2.26
CA ALA A 93 -4.00 13.56 2.48
C ALA A 93 -4.01 12.03 2.63
N THR A 94 -3.16 11.32 1.88
CA THR A 94 -3.09 9.85 1.85
C THR A 94 -2.38 9.27 3.06
N PHE A 95 -1.31 9.92 3.55
CA PHE A 95 -0.47 9.35 4.60
C PHE A 95 -1.22 9.06 5.91
N PRO A 96 -2.06 9.96 6.47
CA PRO A 96 -2.82 9.67 7.68
C PRO A 96 -3.79 8.50 7.50
N LYS A 97 -4.46 8.42 6.34
CA LYS A 97 -5.39 7.33 6.03
C LYS A 97 -4.68 5.97 5.96
N LEU A 98 -3.49 5.93 5.38
CA LEU A 98 -2.66 4.73 5.35
C LEU A 98 -2.26 4.30 6.76
N VAL A 99 -1.83 5.23 7.61
CA VAL A 99 -1.46 4.93 9.01
C VAL A 99 -2.65 4.32 9.77
N GLU A 100 -3.86 4.88 9.61
CA GLU A 100 -5.06 4.33 10.23
C GLU A 100 -5.44 2.95 9.69
N ALA A 101 -5.27 2.72 8.38
CA ALA A 101 -5.48 1.40 7.78
C ALA A 101 -4.55 0.33 8.37
N VAL A 102 -3.26 0.65 8.53
CA VAL A 102 -2.26 -0.25 9.14
C VAL A 102 -2.58 -0.50 10.62
N ARG A 103 -2.94 0.54 11.40
CA ARG A 103 -3.36 0.37 12.80
C ARG A 103 -4.59 -0.51 12.97
N THR A 104 -5.54 -0.41 12.05
CA THR A 104 -6.74 -1.26 12.04
C THR A 104 -6.41 -2.72 11.72
N LEU A 105 -5.30 -2.97 11.02
CA LEU A 105 -4.77 -4.31 10.81
C LEU A 105 -4.14 -4.90 12.07
N GLU A 106 -3.35 -4.12 12.81
CA GLU A 106 -2.69 -4.55 14.05
C GLU A 106 -3.67 -4.84 15.20
N ASN A 107 -4.74 -4.05 15.34
CA ASN A 107 -5.67 -4.13 16.47
C ASN A 107 -6.72 -5.25 16.35
N ARG A 108 -6.51 -6.22 15.44
CA ARG A 108 -7.45 -7.33 15.32
C ARG A 108 -7.20 -8.37 16.40
N PRO A 109 -8.25 -8.80 17.13
CA PRO A 109 -8.13 -9.96 17.98
C PRO A 109 -7.74 -11.14 17.10
N THR A 110 -6.63 -11.78 17.42
CA THR A 110 -6.19 -13.03 16.79
C THR A 110 -7.27 -14.08 17.03
N GLY A 111 -8.22 -14.18 16.10
CA GLY A 111 -9.26 -15.20 16.08
C GLY A 111 -8.68 -16.53 15.61
N SER A 112 -7.74 -17.10 16.37
CA SER A 112 -7.40 -18.52 16.28
C SER A 112 -8.18 -19.26 17.36
N GLY A 113 -9.43 -19.55 17.06
CA GLY A 113 -10.27 -20.52 17.76
C GLY A 113 -10.74 -21.58 16.79
N ALA A 114 -9.81 -22.16 16.03
CA ALA A 114 -10.05 -23.39 15.28
C ALA A 114 -9.50 -24.56 16.12
N ASP A 115 -10.22 -24.87 17.20
CA ASP A 115 -10.13 -26.14 17.90
C ASP A 115 -11.47 -26.34 18.62
N ASP A 116 -12.45 -26.86 17.87
CA ASP A 116 -13.57 -27.57 18.48
C ASP A 116 -13.49 -29.04 18.01
N PRO A 117 -12.75 -29.90 18.72
CA PRO A 117 -12.78 -31.33 18.51
C PRO A 117 -13.96 -31.90 19.30
N ALA A 118 -15.18 -31.63 18.85
CA ALA A 118 -16.39 -32.24 19.41
C ALA A 118 -17.22 -32.93 18.33
N GLU A 119 -16.57 -33.69 17.44
CA GLU A 119 -17.19 -34.84 16.79
C GLU A 119 -16.29 -36.06 16.92
N ARG A 120 -16.67 -36.96 17.83
CA ARG A 120 -16.78 -38.44 17.69
C ARG A 120 -16.62 -39.13 19.05
N PRO A 121 -17.25 -40.30 19.26
CA PRO A 121 -18.58 -40.76 18.84
C PRO A 121 -19.59 -40.79 19.99
#